data_AF-W5JJK2-F1
#
_entry.id   AF-W5JJK2-F1
#
_cell.length_a   1.000
_cell.length_b   1.000
_cell.length_c   1.000
_cell.angle_alpha   90.00
_cell.angle_beta   90.00
_cell.angle_gamma   90.00
#
_symmetry.space_group_name_H-M   'P 1'
#
loop_
_entity.id
_entity.type
_entity.pdbx_description
1 polymer ?
#
loop_
_entity_poly.entity_id
_entity_poly.type
_entity_poly.pdbx_seq_one_letter_code
_entity_poly.pdbx_strand_id
1 'polypeptide(L)'
;MLTPQVTVYPVDGIAIATDRPTICNQYLCSIRLTGLGRRSSGEYRCEISGDAPEFKLANGTRNMTVEALPVEDPTISGLSSSYLPHEHIAANCTSDRSSLPVRLLWFINGRTVPMEYLQQQQETTLESDAFQLRYRTLEMRVPIERLVQRELDNAIHIKCVATVDLVPAASREAAAVIALRSHRSSLFGFGGGHHSNAAASATTTTTIVGRSNVLLLLLVLLSERLH
;
A
#
# COMPACT_ATOMS: atom_id res chain seq x y z
N MET A 1 -25.70 -5.00 -38.95
CA MET A 1 -24.84 -5.54 -37.89
C MET A 1 -25.74 -6.27 -36.90
N LEU A 2 -25.60 -7.59 -36.75
CA LEU A 2 -26.37 -8.33 -35.75
C LEU A 2 -25.70 -8.16 -34.39
N THR A 3 -26.35 -7.45 -33.47
CA THR A 3 -25.98 -7.45 -32.06
C THR A 3 -26.41 -8.80 -31.47
N PRO A 4 -25.49 -9.63 -30.97
CA PRO A 4 -25.87 -10.91 -30.37
C PRO A 4 -26.74 -10.67 -29.14
N GLN A 5 -27.78 -11.50 -28.98
CA GLN A 5 -28.57 -11.52 -27.76
C GLN A 5 -27.70 -12.11 -26.63
N VAL A 6 -27.48 -11.32 -25.58
CA VAL A 6 -26.67 -11.74 -24.42
C VAL A 6 -27.60 -12.11 -23.28
N THR A 7 -27.50 -13.34 -22.80
CA THR A 7 -28.22 -13.82 -21.61
C THR A 7 -27.24 -13.92 -20.45
N VAL A 8 -27.61 -13.38 -19.29
CA VAL A 8 -26.76 -13.36 -18.09
C VAL A 8 -27.45 -14.13 -16.98
N TYR A 9 -26.69 -14.99 -16.31
CA TYR A 9 -27.12 -15.72 -15.13
C TYR A 9 -26.37 -15.20 -13.90
N PRO A 10 -27.05 -14.92 -12.78
CA PRO A 10 -26.41 -14.36 -11.59
C PRO A 10 -25.51 -15.40 -10.92
N VAL A 11 -24.31 -14.98 -10.55
CA VAL A 11 -23.32 -15.75 -9.79
C VAL A 11 -22.84 -14.86 -8.64
N ASP A 12 -22.74 -15.42 -7.42
CA ASP A 12 -22.28 -14.64 -6.26
C ASP A 12 -20.85 -14.10 -6.48
N GLY A 13 -20.62 -12.85 -6.09
CA GLY A 13 -19.36 -12.15 -6.28
C GLY A 13 -19.07 -11.70 -7.72
N ILE A 14 -19.95 -11.97 -8.70
CA ILE A 14 -19.76 -11.57 -10.10
C ILE A 14 -20.83 -10.59 -10.54
N ALA A 15 -20.41 -9.41 -10.98
CA ALA A 15 -21.28 -8.43 -11.61
C ALA A 15 -20.70 -7.98 -12.95
N ILE A 16 -21.51 -8.03 -14.00
CA ILE A 16 -21.13 -7.52 -15.33
C ILE A 16 -21.37 -6.01 -15.36
N ALA A 17 -20.39 -5.28 -15.87
CA ALA A 17 -20.49 -3.85 -16.04
C ALA A 17 -21.56 -3.48 -17.08
N THR A 18 -22.41 -2.52 -16.74
CA THR A 18 -23.49 -2.02 -17.62
C THR A 18 -23.22 -0.63 -18.19
N ASP A 19 -22.10 -0.02 -17.83
CA ASP A 19 -21.69 1.32 -18.29
C ASP A 19 -21.22 1.34 -19.75
N ARG A 20 -20.84 0.18 -20.30
CA ARG A 20 -20.41 0.00 -21.68
C ARG A 20 -21.03 -1.28 -22.24
N PRO A 21 -21.36 -1.32 -23.54
CA PRO A 21 -21.89 -2.52 -24.17
C PRO A 21 -20.83 -3.63 -24.17
N THR A 22 -21.27 -4.84 -23.87
CA THR A 22 -20.48 -6.06 -24.09
C THR A 22 -20.11 -6.15 -25.57
N ILE A 23 -18.83 -6.44 -25.85
CA ILE A 23 -18.35 -6.54 -27.23
C ILE A 23 -18.36 -8.01 -27.61
N CYS A 24 -19.35 -8.47 -28.36
CA CYS A 24 -19.37 -9.82 -28.92
C CYS A 24 -19.69 -9.78 -30.41
N ASN A 25 -18.79 -10.35 -31.23
CA ASN A 25 -18.90 -10.50 -32.67
C ASN A 25 -18.30 -11.85 -33.09
N GLN A 26 -18.19 -12.09 -34.40
CA GLN A 26 -17.70 -13.37 -34.94
C GLN A 26 -16.22 -13.70 -34.62
N TYR A 27 -15.43 -12.73 -34.14
CA TYR A 27 -14.01 -12.89 -33.86
C TYR A 27 -13.66 -12.76 -32.37
N LEU A 28 -14.49 -12.05 -31.60
CA LEU A 28 -14.19 -11.72 -30.21
C LEU A 28 -15.46 -11.56 -29.40
N CYS A 29 -15.46 -12.08 -28.17
CA CYS A 29 -16.43 -11.77 -27.13
C CYS A 29 -15.68 -11.33 -25.87
N SER A 30 -15.97 -10.12 -25.38
CA SER A 30 -15.30 -9.47 -24.26
C SER A 30 -16.33 -8.91 -23.28
N ILE A 31 -16.22 -9.37 -22.03
CA ILE A 31 -17.10 -9.01 -20.92
C ILE A 31 -16.26 -8.29 -19.86
N ARG A 32 -16.80 -7.22 -19.30
CA ARG A 32 -16.15 -6.48 -18.21
C ARG A 32 -16.85 -6.78 -16.90
N LEU A 33 -16.07 -7.20 -15.91
CA LEU A 33 -16.57 -7.42 -14.55
C LEU A 33 -16.34 -6.18 -13.68
N THR A 34 -17.21 -5.97 -12.70
CA THR A 34 -17.17 -4.87 -11.74
C THR A 34 -17.48 -5.35 -10.33
N GLY A 35 -17.11 -4.57 -9.31
CA GLY A 35 -17.36 -4.93 -7.91
C GLY A 35 -16.65 -6.23 -7.51
N LEU A 36 -15.47 -6.46 -8.07
CA LEU A 36 -14.70 -7.67 -7.81
C LEU A 36 -14.24 -7.68 -6.34
N GLY A 37 -14.37 -8.83 -5.71
CA GLY A 37 -13.90 -9.10 -4.35
C GLY A 37 -13.32 -10.50 -4.26
N ARG A 38 -12.97 -10.96 -3.05
CA ARG A 38 -12.32 -12.28 -2.91
C ARG A 38 -13.15 -13.41 -3.50
N ARG A 39 -14.48 -13.36 -3.34
CA ARG A 39 -15.42 -14.36 -3.88
C ARG A 39 -15.48 -14.41 -5.40
N SER A 40 -15.00 -13.38 -6.09
CA SER A 40 -14.87 -13.38 -7.55
C SER A 40 -13.64 -14.17 -8.01
N SER A 41 -12.73 -14.56 -7.10
CA SER A 41 -11.58 -15.40 -7.46
C SER A 41 -12.04 -16.81 -7.81
N GLY A 42 -11.48 -17.37 -8.86
CA GLY A 42 -11.83 -18.71 -9.30
C GLY A 42 -11.41 -18.98 -10.74
N GLU A 43 -11.89 -20.11 -11.23
CA GLU A 43 -11.66 -20.56 -12.60
C GLU A 43 -12.76 -20.01 -13.52
N TYR A 44 -12.35 -19.31 -14.58
CA TYR A 44 -13.23 -18.74 -15.59
C TYR A 44 -13.08 -19.51 -16.89
N ARG A 45 -14.21 -19.98 -17.41
CA ARG A 45 -14.27 -20.78 -18.63
C ARG A 45 -15.07 -20.03 -19.71
N CYS A 46 -14.46 -19.86 -20.87
CA CYS A 46 -15.12 -19.45 -22.09
C CYS A 46 -15.40 -20.69 -22.93
N GLU A 47 -16.61 -20.83 -23.45
CA GLU A 47 -17.03 -21.96 -24.29
C GLU A 47 -17.77 -21.42 -25.52
N ILE A 48 -17.42 -21.97 -26.68
CA ILE A 48 -18.00 -21.66 -27.98
C ILE A 48 -18.53 -22.96 -28.57
N SER A 49 -19.82 -22.98 -28.89
CA SER A 49 -20.48 -24.09 -29.56
C SER A 49 -20.86 -23.69 -30.99
N GLY A 50 -20.53 -24.55 -31.95
CA GLY A 50 -21.05 -24.50 -33.31
C GLY A 50 -22.42 -25.17 -33.39
N ASP A 51 -23.23 -24.72 -34.34
CA ASP A 51 -24.55 -25.31 -34.61
C ASP A 51 -24.43 -26.62 -35.44
N ALA A 52 -25.57 -27.29 -35.64
CA ALA A 52 -25.70 -28.43 -36.52
C ALA A 52 -25.11 -28.13 -37.92
N PRO A 53 -24.54 -29.12 -38.63
CA PRO A 53 -24.52 -30.55 -38.30
C PRO A 53 -23.29 -31.01 -37.49
N GLU A 54 -22.23 -30.21 -37.41
CA GLU A 54 -20.95 -30.66 -36.83
C GLU A 54 -20.81 -30.43 -35.33
N PHE A 55 -21.65 -29.58 -34.71
CA PHE A 55 -21.65 -29.28 -33.26
C PHE A 55 -20.25 -29.22 -32.63
N LYS A 56 -19.38 -28.36 -33.17
CA LYS A 56 -18.01 -28.20 -32.68
C LYS A 56 -18.00 -27.44 -31.36
N LEU A 57 -17.31 -27.97 -30.35
CA LEU A 57 -17.11 -27.31 -29.07
C LEU A 57 -15.66 -26.86 -28.94
N ALA A 58 -15.43 -25.59 -28.66
CA ALA A 58 -14.13 -25.06 -28.27
C ALA A 58 -14.28 -24.39 -26.90
N ASN A 59 -13.36 -24.64 -25.98
CA ASN A 59 -13.35 -23.96 -24.70
C ASN A 59 -11.94 -23.54 -24.30
N GLY A 60 -11.87 -22.57 -23.39
CA GLY A 60 -10.63 -22.09 -22.80
C GLY A 60 -10.89 -21.66 -21.38
N THR A 61 -9.96 -22.02 -20.51
CA THR A 61 -10.11 -21.84 -19.07
C THR A 61 -8.93 -21.07 -18.50
N ARG A 62 -9.17 -20.12 -17.61
CA ARG A 62 -8.14 -19.32 -16.93
C ARG A 62 -8.53 -19.02 -15.48
N ASN A 63 -7.54 -18.98 -14.62
CA ASN A 63 -7.73 -18.59 -13.22
C ASN A 63 -7.62 -17.07 -13.06
N MET A 64 -8.54 -16.51 -12.28
CA MET A 64 -8.49 -15.13 -11.83
C MET A 64 -8.40 -15.12 -10.30
N THR A 65 -7.42 -14.40 -9.77
CA THR A 65 -7.29 -14.16 -8.33
C THR A 65 -7.50 -12.68 -8.06
N VAL A 66 -8.37 -12.35 -7.12
CA VAL A 66 -8.59 -10.98 -6.65
C VAL A 66 -7.86 -10.82 -5.32
N GLU A 67 -7.04 -9.78 -5.23
CA GLU A 67 -6.23 -9.44 -4.05
C GLU A 67 -6.51 -8.00 -3.64
N ALA A 68 -6.35 -7.70 -2.35
CA ALA A 68 -6.40 -6.35 -1.79
C ALA A 68 -4.98 -5.79 -1.68
N LEU A 69 -4.74 -4.62 -2.24
CA LEU A 69 -3.44 -3.93 -2.20
C LEU A 69 -3.45 -2.77 -1.20
N PRO A 70 -2.27 -2.28 -0.78
CA PRO A 70 -2.15 -1.04 -0.03
C PRO A 70 -2.76 0.14 -0.81
N VAL A 71 -3.74 0.80 -0.20
CA VAL A 71 -4.40 1.97 -0.76
C VAL A 71 -3.70 3.23 -0.27
N GLU A 72 -3.45 3.26 1.04
CA GLU A 72 -2.83 4.38 1.73
C GLU A 72 -1.30 4.26 1.76
N ASP A 73 -0.64 5.41 1.88
CA ASP A 73 0.80 5.47 2.09
C ASP A 73 1.19 4.91 3.47
N PRO A 74 2.39 4.32 3.60
CA PRO A 74 2.83 3.81 4.89
C PRO A 74 2.94 4.94 5.91
N THR A 75 2.61 4.67 7.17
CA THR A 75 2.70 5.68 8.23
C THR A 75 4.06 5.63 8.92
N ILE A 76 4.74 6.76 9.00
CA ILE A 76 5.96 6.93 9.79
C ILE A 76 5.61 7.51 11.16
N SER A 77 6.08 6.87 12.23
CA SER A 77 5.84 7.28 13.62
C SER A 77 7.11 7.16 14.48
N GLY A 78 7.13 7.79 15.65
CA GLY A 78 8.27 7.76 16.59
C GLY A 78 9.35 8.83 16.35
N LEU A 79 9.24 9.61 15.27
CA LEU A 79 10.18 10.69 14.99
C LEU A 79 10.02 11.86 15.97
N SER A 80 11.15 12.35 16.47
CA SER A 80 11.25 13.61 17.23
C SER A 80 11.51 14.78 16.29
N SER A 81 11.04 15.97 16.68
CA SER A 81 11.32 17.22 15.94
C SER A 81 12.79 17.64 16.01
N SER A 82 13.53 17.14 16.99
CA SER A 82 14.96 17.42 17.17
C SER A 82 15.62 16.29 17.95
N TYR A 83 16.90 16.06 17.66
CA TYR A 83 17.71 15.05 18.33
C TYR A 83 19.00 15.70 18.85
N LEU A 84 19.46 15.23 20.00
CA LEU A 84 20.74 15.63 20.57
C LEU A 84 21.88 14.78 19.98
N PRO A 85 23.13 15.27 20.04
CA PRO A 85 24.29 14.42 19.81
C PRO A 85 24.24 13.19 20.74
N HIS A 86 24.58 12.03 20.20
CA HIS A 86 24.60 10.70 20.81
C HIS A 86 23.24 10.03 20.99
N GLU A 87 22.17 10.62 20.47
CA GLU A 87 20.86 9.98 20.39
C GLU A 87 20.71 9.08 19.16
N HIS A 88 19.71 8.21 19.22
CA HIS A 88 19.32 7.37 18.10
C HIS A 88 18.00 7.86 17.53
N ILE A 89 17.91 7.92 16.21
CA ILE A 89 16.63 8.06 15.52
C ILE A 89 15.94 6.70 15.58
N ALA A 90 14.89 6.60 16.39
CA ALA A 90 14.00 5.45 16.47
C ALA A 90 12.67 5.78 15.78
N ALA A 91 12.30 5.01 14.76
CA ALA A 91 11.07 5.25 14.02
C ALA A 91 10.43 3.95 13.53
N ASN A 92 9.11 3.91 13.57
CA ASN A 92 8.32 2.82 13.02
C ASN A 92 7.71 3.26 11.70
N CYS A 93 7.89 2.44 10.68
CA CYS A 93 7.11 2.52 9.46
C CYS A 93 6.10 1.40 9.46
N THR A 94 4.82 1.72 9.26
CA THR A 94 3.73 0.75 9.21
C THR A 94 3.05 0.81 7.86
N SER A 95 2.96 -0.32 7.15
CA SER A 95 2.25 -0.39 5.87
C SER A 95 0.74 -0.30 6.06
N ASP A 96 0.03 0.09 5.01
CA ASP A 96 -1.41 -0.19 4.92
C ASP A 96 -1.65 -1.71 4.80
N ARG A 97 -2.91 -2.09 4.95
CA ARG A 97 -3.40 -3.46 4.89
C ARG A 97 -3.43 -3.95 3.45
N SER A 98 -2.99 -5.18 3.25
CA SER A 98 -2.94 -5.85 1.95
C SER A 98 -3.22 -7.33 2.16
N SER A 99 -3.83 -8.04 1.21
CA SER A 99 -3.89 -9.51 1.29
C SER A 99 -2.56 -10.15 0.91
N LEU A 100 -1.78 -9.45 0.07
CA LEU A 100 -0.43 -9.84 -0.33
C LEU A 100 0.64 -9.38 0.67
N PRO A 101 1.75 -10.13 0.83
CA PRO A 101 2.90 -9.70 1.60
C PRO A 101 3.51 -8.38 1.09
N VAL A 102 3.65 -7.41 2.00
CA VAL A 102 4.30 -6.12 1.77
C VAL A 102 5.70 -6.15 2.35
N ARG A 103 6.70 -5.60 1.68
CA ARG A 103 8.05 -5.41 2.23
C ARG A 103 8.25 -3.94 2.52
N LEU A 104 8.77 -3.64 3.71
CA LEU A 104 9.12 -2.28 4.10
C LEU A 104 10.60 -2.02 3.89
N LEU A 105 10.92 -0.84 3.37
CA LEU A 105 12.28 -0.40 3.08
C LEU A 105 12.48 1.02 3.62
N TRP A 106 13.52 1.19 4.43
CA TRP A 106 13.91 2.49 4.96
C TRP A 106 15.02 3.12 4.14
N PHE A 107 14.91 4.43 3.92
CA PHE A 107 15.92 5.26 3.28
C PHE A 107 16.18 6.50 4.12
N ILE A 108 17.45 6.86 4.28
CA ILE A 108 17.88 8.12 4.88
C ILE A 108 18.78 8.85 3.88
N ASN A 109 18.44 10.09 3.56
CA ASN A 109 19.13 10.93 2.56
C ASN A 109 19.32 10.19 1.21
N GLY A 110 18.30 9.44 0.80
CA GLY A 110 18.30 8.65 -0.44
C GLY A 110 19.08 7.34 -0.39
N ARG A 111 19.68 6.97 0.75
CA ARG A 111 20.44 5.72 0.93
C ARG A 111 19.65 4.71 1.76
N THR A 112 19.71 3.44 1.40
CA THR A 112 19.08 2.36 2.16
C THR A 112 19.68 2.25 3.56
N VAL A 113 18.82 2.08 4.56
CA VAL A 113 19.28 1.81 5.93
C VAL A 113 19.79 0.36 6.02
N PRO A 114 21.02 0.13 6.50
CA PRO A 114 21.57 -1.21 6.67
C PRO A 114 20.79 -2.07 7.68
N MET A 115 20.81 -3.40 7.48
CA MET A 115 20.02 -4.34 8.28
C MET A 115 20.41 -4.35 9.77
N GLU A 116 21.65 -4.00 10.12
CA GLU A 116 22.09 -3.91 11.53
C GLU A 116 21.36 -2.81 12.33
N TYR A 117 20.74 -1.84 11.65
CA TYR A 117 19.94 -0.79 12.27
C TYR A 117 18.44 -1.06 12.20
N LEU A 118 18.03 -2.19 11.62
CA LEU A 118 16.63 -2.55 11.44
C LEU A 118 16.26 -3.63 12.45
N GLN A 119 15.12 -3.46 13.10
CA GLN A 119 14.54 -4.53 13.90
C GLN A 119 13.85 -5.55 13.00
N GLN A 120 13.58 -6.73 13.55
CA GLN A 120 12.80 -7.75 12.85
C GLN A 120 11.43 -7.17 12.47
N GLN A 121 11.07 -7.29 11.20
CA GLN A 121 9.78 -6.83 10.70
C GLN A 121 8.64 -7.63 11.36
N GLN A 122 7.71 -6.92 11.99
CA GLN A 122 6.54 -7.50 12.62
C GLN A 122 5.38 -7.56 11.61
N GLU A 123 4.70 -8.69 11.52
CA GLU A 123 3.47 -8.85 10.73
C GLU A 123 2.27 -9.02 11.67
N THR A 124 1.13 -8.46 11.27
CA THR A 124 -0.16 -8.70 11.91
C THR A 124 -1.19 -9.01 10.85
N THR A 125 -1.98 -10.06 11.09
CA THR A 125 -3.03 -10.53 10.19
C THR A 125 -4.40 -10.23 10.78
N LEU A 126 -5.37 -9.97 9.91
CA LEU A 126 -6.76 -9.72 10.27
C LEU A 126 -7.67 -10.16 9.13
N GLU A 127 -8.91 -10.48 9.45
CA GLU A 127 -9.91 -10.86 8.46
C GLU A 127 -10.88 -9.68 8.22
N SER A 128 -11.07 -9.30 6.96
CA SER A 128 -11.98 -8.22 6.56
C SER A 128 -12.45 -8.44 5.13
N ASP A 129 -13.73 -8.22 4.84
CA ASP A 129 -14.33 -8.37 3.51
C ASP A 129 -14.00 -9.70 2.82
N ALA A 130 -14.02 -10.77 3.62
CA ALA A 130 -13.59 -12.11 3.27
C ALA A 130 -12.10 -12.25 2.91
N PHE A 131 -11.28 -11.19 2.93
CA PHE A 131 -9.83 -11.26 2.76
C PHE A 131 -9.11 -11.52 4.09
N GLN A 132 -8.01 -12.27 4.02
CA GLN A 132 -7.01 -12.29 5.08
C GLN A 132 -6.01 -11.18 4.83
N LEU A 133 -6.28 -10.00 5.38
CA LEU A 133 -5.43 -8.83 5.27
C LEU A 133 -4.25 -8.94 6.23
N ARG A 134 -3.14 -8.34 5.86
CA ARG A 134 -1.92 -8.23 6.65
C ARG A 134 -1.35 -6.84 6.52
N TYR A 135 -0.73 -6.36 7.59
CA TYR A 135 0.10 -5.17 7.56
C TYR A 135 1.40 -5.47 8.30
N ARG A 136 2.44 -4.71 7.97
CA ARG A 136 3.76 -4.88 8.56
C ARG A 136 4.26 -3.59 9.19
N THR A 137 5.07 -3.74 10.22
CA THR A 137 5.79 -2.64 10.85
C THR A 137 7.28 -2.95 10.88
N LEU A 138 8.10 -1.97 10.48
CA LEU A 138 9.55 -2.05 10.50
C LEU A 138 10.12 -0.89 11.31
N GLU A 139 10.71 -1.21 12.46
CA GLU A 139 11.43 -0.24 13.28
C GLU A 139 12.86 -0.06 12.76
N MET A 140 13.29 1.18 12.60
CA MET A 140 14.70 1.52 12.43
C MET A 140 15.23 2.21 13.69
N ARG A 141 16.49 1.94 14.04
CA ARG A 141 17.23 2.61 15.11
C ARG A 141 18.63 2.96 14.63
N VAL A 142 18.86 4.22 14.27
CA VAL A 142 20.14 4.67 13.72
C VAL A 142 20.76 5.75 14.60
N PRO A 143 22.02 5.60 15.04
CA PRO A 143 22.73 6.65 15.79
C PRO A 143 22.94 7.88 14.91
N ILE A 144 22.68 9.06 15.46
CA ILE A 144 22.69 10.31 14.70
C ILE A 144 24.06 10.66 14.11
N GLU A 145 25.14 10.25 14.77
CA GLU A 145 26.53 10.45 14.32
C GLU A 145 26.80 9.79 12.97
N ARG A 146 26.09 8.71 12.65
CA ARG A 146 26.26 7.99 11.37
C ARG A 146 25.51 8.66 10.21
N LEU A 147 24.54 9.52 10.53
CA LEU A 147 23.66 10.18 9.57
C LEU A 147 24.22 11.53 9.12
N VAL A 148 24.87 12.24 10.02
CA VAL A 148 25.52 13.53 9.74
C VAL A 148 26.93 13.27 9.20
N GLN A 149 27.02 12.87 7.93
CA GLN A 149 28.32 12.68 7.26
C GLN A 149 28.97 14.02 6.88
N ARG A 150 28.18 15.09 6.77
CA ARG A 150 28.64 16.45 6.47
C ARG A 150 27.96 17.43 7.40
N GLU A 151 28.74 18.35 7.92
CA GLU A 151 28.32 19.37 8.90
C GLU A 151 27.35 20.44 8.32
N LEU A 152 27.04 20.36 7.02
CA LEU A 152 26.19 21.29 6.26
C LEU A 152 24.77 20.78 6.01
N ASP A 153 24.47 19.51 6.28
CA ASP A 153 23.13 18.96 6.10
C ASP A 153 22.26 19.36 7.30
N ASN A 154 21.60 20.52 7.21
CA ASN A 154 20.71 21.01 8.28
C ASN A 154 19.43 20.18 8.46
N ALA A 155 19.18 19.22 7.56
CA ALA A 155 17.99 18.39 7.57
C ALA A 155 18.31 16.93 7.19
N ILE A 156 17.61 15.99 7.82
CA ILE A 156 17.65 14.57 7.52
C ILE A 156 16.35 14.20 6.81
N HIS A 157 16.46 13.72 5.58
CA HIS A 157 15.35 13.21 4.79
C HIS A 157 15.17 11.73 5.06
N ILE A 158 14.03 11.36 5.62
CA ILE A 158 13.65 9.99 5.90
C ILE A 158 12.56 9.60 4.91
N LYS A 159 12.70 8.42 4.30
CA LYS A 159 11.68 7.84 3.43
C LYS A 159 11.44 6.39 3.78
N CYS A 160 10.18 5.99 3.88
CA CYS A 160 9.77 4.60 3.95
C CYS A 160 9.02 4.22 2.68
N VAL A 161 9.35 3.05 2.11
CA VAL A 161 8.68 2.50 0.93
C VAL A 161 8.08 1.15 1.29
N ALA A 162 6.79 0.99 1.00
CA ALA A 162 6.03 -0.25 1.12
C ALA A 162 5.85 -0.86 -0.27
N THR A 163 6.48 -2.01 -0.54
CA THR A 163 6.46 -2.68 -1.85
C THR A 163 5.75 -4.02 -1.78
N VAL A 164 4.88 -4.31 -2.76
CA VAL A 164 4.28 -5.64 -2.95
C VAL A 164 5.12 -6.40 -3.97
N ASP A 165 5.73 -7.53 -3.58
CA ASP A 165 6.72 -8.23 -4.43
C ASP A 165 6.13 -8.71 -5.76
N LEU A 166 4.89 -9.20 -5.75
CA LEU A 166 4.19 -9.63 -6.96
C LEU A 166 3.78 -8.45 -7.85
N VAL A 167 3.71 -7.24 -7.28
CA VAL A 167 3.17 -6.05 -7.93
C VAL A 167 3.93 -4.79 -7.51
N PRO A 168 5.10 -4.55 -8.10
CA PRO A 168 5.91 -3.37 -7.78
C PRO A 168 5.20 -2.05 -8.08
N ALA A 169 4.30 -2.02 -9.06
CA ALA A 169 3.52 -0.83 -9.42
C ALA A 169 2.53 -0.38 -8.33
N ALA A 170 2.19 -1.25 -7.38
CA ALA A 170 1.35 -0.94 -6.23
C ALA A 170 2.16 -0.49 -5.00
N SER A 171 3.44 -0.14 -5.19
CA SER A 171 4.27 0.39 -4.12
C SER A 171 3.79 1.77 -3.68
N ARG A 172 3.93 2.03 -2.38
CA ARG A 172 3.56 3.26 -1.71
C ARG A 172 4.73 3.81 -0.93
N GLU A 173 4.81 5.12 -0.76
CA GLU A 173 5.93 5.73 -0.04
C GLU A 173 5.49 6.90 0.83
N ALA A 174 6.17 7.05 1.96
CA ALA A 174 5.99 8.19 2.85
C ALA A 174 7.35 8.80 3.18
N ALA A 175 7.37 10.13 3.30
CA ALA A 175 8.58 10.88 3.60
C ALA A 175 8.38 11.78 4.82
N ALA A 176 9.46 11.97 5.58
CA ALA A 176 9.54 12.88 6.71
C ALA A 176 10.88 13.61 6.67
N VAL A 177 10.91 14.82 7.21
CA VAL A 177 12.14 15.63 7.29
C VAL A 177 12.34 16.07 8.74
N ILE A 178 13.54 15.82 9.27
CA ILE A 178 13.94 16.26 10.61
C ILE A 178 14.94 17.40 10.46
N ALA A 179 14.75 18.49 11.19
CA ALA A 179 15.75 19.55 11.28
C ALA A 179 16.78 19.24 12.38
N LEU A 180 18.07 19.42 12.07
CA LEU A 180 19.13 19.34 13.07
C LEU A 180 19.27 20.68 13.80
N ARG A 181 19.24 20.68 15.13
CA ARG A 181 19.50 21.90 15.91
C ARG A 181 21.01 22.13 15.95
N SER A 182 21.46 23.22 15.34
CA SER A 182 22.85 23.68 15.47
C SER A 182 23.12 24.19 16.88
N HIS A 183 24.24 23.77 17.48
CA HIS A 183 24.71 24.28 18.76
C HIS A 183 25.23 25.74 18.69
N ARG A 184 25.25 26.40 17.52
CA ARG A 184 25.87 27.73 17.33
C ARG A 184 24.96 28.95 17.54
N SER A 185 23.78 28.81 18.13
CA SER A 185 22.90 29.94 18.45
C SER A 185 22.57 30.04 19.94
N SER A 186 23.57 30.32 20.78
CA SER A 186 23.36 30.91 22.12
C SER A 186 24.62 31.64 22.62
N LEU A 187 25.10 32.60 21.84
CA LEU A 187 26.04 33.64 22.32
C LEU A 187 25.50 35.03 21.96
N PHE A 188 24.27 35.31 22.38
CA PHE A 188 23.79 36.69 22.57
C PHE A 188 22.96 36.69 23.84
N GLY A 189 23.61 37.12 24.93
CA GLY A 189 22.98 37.31 26.23
C GLY A 189 22.27 38.66 26.30
N PHE A 190 21.03 38.63 26.77
CA PHE A 190 20.32 39.62 27.59
C PHE A 190 19.16 38.78 28.20
N GLY A 191 19.10 38.48 29.50
CA GLY A 191 18.95 39.41 30.62
C GLY A 191 17.45 39.62 30.91
N GLY A 192 16.87 38.86 31.85
CA GLY A 192 15.51 39.11 32.37
C GLY A 192 14.74 37.84 32.72
N GLY A 193 14.54 37.59 34.02
CA GLY A 193 13.83 36.42 34.53
C GLY A 193 12.31 36.58 34.65
N HIS A 194 11.62 35.47 34.92
CA HIS A 194 10.62 35.35 35.98
C HIS A 194 10.17 33.89 36.17
N HIS A 195 10.02 33.49 37.43
CA HIS A 195 9.36 32.27 37.89
C HIS A 195 7.85 32.31 37.62
N SER A 196 7.28 31.16 37.21
CA SER A 196 5.97 30.68 37.71
C SER A 196 5.74 29.21 37.31
N ASN A 197 5.45 28.39 38.31
CA ASN A 197 4.91 27.02 38.20
C ASN A 197 3.44 27.06 37.72
N ALA A 198 2.99 26.05 36.97
CA ALA A 198 1.84 25.18 37.32
C ALA A 198 1.22 24.41 36.12
N ALA A 199 0.98 23.12 36.37
CA ALA A 199 -0.21 22.31 36.04
C ALA A 199 -0.64 22.04 34.58
N ALA A 200 -0.36 20.78 34.17
CA ALA A 200 -1.25 19.75 33.61
C ALA A 200 -2.61 20.07 32.91
N SER A 201 -2.73 19.43 31.73
CA SER A 201 -3.88 18.66 31.19
C SER A 201 -5.15 19.34 30.66
N ALA A 202 -5.44 19.09 29.36
CA ALA A 202 -6.70 18.51 28.84
C ALA A 202 -6.64 18.50 27.30
N THR A 203 -6.41 17.34 26.67
CA THR A 203 -7.43 16.52 25.98
C THR A 203 -8.29 17.31 24.98
N THR A 204 -7.96 17.22 23.69
CA THR A 204 -8.91 17.49 22.60
C THR A 204 -9.03 16.24 21.75
N THR A 205 -10.10 15.49 21.97
CA THR A 205 -10.54 14.36 21.17
C THR A 205 -11.09 14.91 19.85
N THR A 206 -10.31 14.82 18.78
CA THR A 206 -10.84 14.90 17.41
C THR A 206 -11.07 13.49 16.90
N THR A 207 -12.32 13.04 16.97
CA THR A 207 -12.81 11.85 16.28
C THR A 207 -12.82 12.11 14.77
N ILE A 208 -11.84 11.57 14.05
CA ILE A 208 -11.94 11.43 12.59
C ILE A 208 -12.59 10.07 12.32
N VAL A 209 -13.88 10.11 11.99
CA VAL A 209 -14.59 8.98 11.39
C VAL A 209 -14.09 8.87 9.95
N GLY A 210 -12.99 8.14 9.77
CA GLY A 210 -12.51 7.74 8.45
C GLY A 210 -13.34 6.58 7.94
N ARG A 211 -14.27 6.85 7.01
CA ARG A 211 -14.91 5.82 6.20
C ARG A 211 -13.82 5.04 5.45
N SER A 212 -13.61 3.77 5.80
CA SER A 212 -12.79 2.85 5.01
C SER A 212 -13.42 2.64 3.64
N ASN A 213 -13.03 3.46 2.66
CA ASN A 213 -13.18 3.12 1.26
C ASN A 213 -11.91 2.37 0.85
N VAL A 214 -11.94 1.04 0.98
CA VAL A 214 -10.91 0.17 0.43
C VAL A 214 -10.98 0.26 -1.09
N LEU A 215 -10.05 0.98 -1.70
CA LEU A 215 -9.89 1.05 -3.15
C LEU A 215 -9.22 -0.25 -3.64
N LEU A 216 -10.01 -1.22 -4.11
CA LEU A 216 -9.45 -2.44 -4.72
C LEU A 216 -8.74 -2.10 -6.04
N LEU A 217 -7.40 -2.16 -6.03
CA LEU A 217 -6.59 -2.17 -7.23
C LEU A 217 -6.51 -3.60 -7.79
N LEU A 218 -7.05 -3.77 -9.00
CA LEU A 218 -7.11 -5.04 -9.72
C LEU A 218 -5.76 -5.41 -10.32
N LEU A 219 -5.31 -6.63 -10.05
CA LEU A 219 -4.20 -7.26 -10.77
C LEU A 219 -4.66 -8.56 -11.39
N VAL A 220 -4.63 -8.55 -12.71
CA VAL A 220 -4.86 -9.73 -13.52
C VAL A 220 -3.46 -10.25 -13.87
N LEU A 221 -2.95 -11.19 -13.07
CA LEU A 221 -1.73 -11.95 -13.42
C LEU A 221 -2.10 -12.99 -14.50
N LEU A 222 -2.21 -12.55 -15.76
CA LEU A 222 -2.36 -13.45 -16.90
C LEU A 222 -0.98 -14.01 -17.28
N SER A 223 -0.71 -15.24 -16.85
CA SER A 223 0.39 -16.04 -17.38
C SER A 223 0.11 -16.45 -18.84
N GLU A 224 1.06 -16.03 -19.67
CA GLU A 224 1.55 -16.46 -21.00
C GLU A 224 0.62 -16.96 -22.13
N ARG A 225 0.97 -16.39 -23.30
CA ARG A 225 0.94 -16.86 -24.70
C ARG A 225 0.16 -18.16 -24.98
N LEU A 226 -0.96 -18.01 -25.69
CA LEU A 226 -1.47 -19.04 -26.58
C LEU A 226 -0.61 -19.03 -27.86
N HIS A 227 0.08 -20.14 -28.13
CA HIS A 227 0.39 -20.57 -29.51
C HIS A 227 -0.68 -21.56 -29.94
#